data_AF-A0A1Q7I0S5-F1
#
_entry.id   AF-A0A1Q7I0S5-F1
#
_cell.length_a   1.000
_cell.length_b   1.000
_cell.length_c   1.000
_cell.angle_alpha   90.00
_cell.angle_beta   90.00
_cell.angle_gamma   90.00
#
_symmetry.space_group_name_H-M   'P 1'
#
loop_
_entity.id
_entity.type
_entity.pdbx_description
1 polymer ?
#
loop_
_entity_poly.entity_id
_entity_poly.type
_entity_poly.pdbx_seq_one_letter_code
_entity_poly.pdbx_strand_id
1 'polypeptide(L)' 'MLGLQADASARTLRVERPRLPENVGQLELRGMRVGEAAVDLRFERVGEEVRLDASVRHGDLTVETV' A
#
# COMPACT_ATOMS: atom_id res chain seq x y z
N MET A 1 9.05 7.99 3.24
CA MET A 1 7.65 7.76 3.69
C MET A 1 6.92 7.05 2.56
N LEU A 2 5.97 6.16 2.87
CA LEU A 2 5.30 5.31 1.88
C LEU A 2 4.14 5.98 1.14
N GLY A 3 3.73 7.18 1.54
CA GLY A 3 2.69 7.94 0.83
C GLY A 3 1.29 7.34 0.95
N LEU A 4 1.01 6.60 2.02
CA LEU A 4 -0.29 5.97 2.23
C LEU A 4 -1.33 7.00 2.70
N GLN A 5 -2.46 7.06 2.01
CA GLN A 5 -3.64 7.82 2.41
C GLN A 5 -4.86 6.89 2.38
N ALA A 6 -5.46 6.65 3.53
CA ALA A 6 -6.62 5.78 3.66
C ALA A 6 -7.90 6.60 3.86
N ASP A 7 -8.92 6.31 3.05
CA ASP A 7 -10.28 6.78 3.24
C ASP A 7 -11.20 5.57 3.46
N ALA A 8 -11.52 5.31 4.72
CA ALA A 8 -12.37 4.18 5.11
C ALA A 8 -13.82 4.35 4.64
N SER A 9 -14.33 5.58 4.59
CA SER A 9 -15.70 5.87 4.17
C SER A 9 -15.86 5.66 2.66
N ALA A 10 -14.87 6.08 1.87
CA ALA A 10 -14.83 5.87 0.43
C ALA A 10 -14.37 4.46 0.03
N ARG A 11 -13.88 3.66 0.97
CA ARG A 11 -13.28 2.34 0.72
C ARG A 11 -12.11 2.43 -0.26
N THR A 12 -11.27 3.44 -0.08
CA THR A 12 -10.12 3.68 -0.96
C THR A 12 -8.83 3.82 -0.17
N LEU A 13 -7.77 3.18 -0.67
CA LEU A 13 -6.41 3.40 -0.24
C LEU A 13 -5.62 4.00 -1.41
N ARG A 14 -5.08 5.20 -1.21
CA ARG A 14 -4.19 5.86 -2.17
C ARG A 14 -2.74 5.72 -1.74
N VAL A 15 -1.88 5.47 -2.72
CA VAL A 15 -0.43 5.40 -2.53
C VAL A 15 0.23 6.43 -3.43
N GLU A 16 0.73 7.50 -2.82
CA GLU A 16 1.35 8.63 -3.52
C GLU A 16 2.88 8.55 -3.46
N ARG A 17 3.52 8.33 -4.62
CA ARG A 17 4.99 8.34 -4.78
C ARG A 17 5.72 7.61 -3.63
N PRO A 18 5.50 6.29 -3.46
CA PRO A 18 6.09 5.55 -2.34
C PRO A 18 7.62 5.57 -2.42
N ARG A 19 8.28 5.82 -1.28
CA ARG A 19 9.74 5.75 -1.17
C ARG A 19 10.16 4.75 -0.11
N LEU A 20 10.98 3.79 -0.53
CA LEU A 20 11.67 2.88 0.38
C LEU A 20 12.97 3.53 0.89
N PRO A 21 13.34 3.31 2.17
CA PRO A 21 14.67 3.66 2.66
C PRO A 21 15.79 3.04 1.82
N GLU A 22 16.95 3.68 1.70
CA GLU A 22 18.03 3.28 0.79
C GLU A 22 18.46 1.81 0.95
N ASN A 23 18.56 1.34 2.20
CA ASN A 23 18.99 -0.02 2.52
C ASN A 23 17.84 -1.05 2.55
N VAL A 24 16.65 -0.68 2.07
CA VAL A 24 15.46 -1.54 2.05
C VAL A 24 15.10 -1.84 0.60
N GLY A 25 15.26 -3.11 0.21
CA GLY A 25 14.84 -3.63 -1.10
C GLY A 25 13.36 -4.01 -1.14
N GLN A 26 12.78 -4.40 0.00
CA GLN A 26 11.40 -4.83 0.10
C GLN A 26 10.81 -4.43 1.46
N LEU A 27 9.54 -4.01 1.48
CA LEU A 27 8.77 -3.79 2.70
C LEU A 27 7.37 -4.40 2.55
N GLU A 28 6.92 -5.13 3.56
CA GLU A 28 5.56 -5.67 3.61
C GLU A 28 4.80 -5.08 4.79
N LEU A 29 3.59 -4.59 4.53
CA LEU A 29 2.60 -4.23 5.52
C LEU A 29 1.50 -5.29 5.46
N ARG A 30 1.35 -6.07 6.53
CA ARG A 30 0.41 -7.20 6.58
C ARG A 30 -0.79 -6.87 7.46
N GLY A 31 -1.97 -7.23 7.01
CA GLY A 31 -3.23 -7.06 7.75
C GLY A 31 -3.58 -5.61 8.06
N MET A 32 -3.16 -4.67 7.21
CA MET A 32 -3.50 -3.26 7.37
C MET A 32 -5.01 -3.10 7.24
N ARG A 33 -5.63 -2.44 8.22
CA ARG A 33 -7.09 -2.21 8.23
C ARG A 33 -7.44 -0.86 7.65
N VAL A 34 -8.43 -0.83 6.77
CA VAL A 34 -9.06 0.38 6.23
C VAL A 34 -10.57 0.21 6.39
N GLY A 35 -11.12 0.80 7.46
CA GLY A 35 -12.49 0.50 7.89
C GLY A 35 -12.68 -0.98 8.22
N GLU A 36 -13.62 -1.63 7.53
CA GLU A 36 -13.91 -3.06 7.64
C GLU A 36 -13.05 -3.94 6.72
N ALA A 37 -12.30 -3.34 5.80
CA ALA A 37 -11.42 -4.06 4.91
C ALA A 37 -10.05 -4.34 5.55
N ALA A 38 -9.43 -5.44 5.14
CA ALA A 38 -8.07 -5.80 5.50
C ALA A 38 -7.25 -6.05 4.23
N VAL A 39 -6.07 -5.44 4.15
CA VAL A 39 -5.20 -5.49 2.97
C VAL A 39 -3.75 -5.75 3.36
N ASP A 40 -3.06 -6.55 2.56
CA ASP A 40 -1.59 -6.63 2.56
C ASP A 40 -1.03 -5.77 1.44
N LEU A 41 0.03 -5.04 1.74
CA LEU A 41 0.77 -4.24 0.77
C LEU A 41 2.22 -4.71 0.74
N ARG A 42 2.73 -4.97 -0.46
CA ARG A 42 4.13 -5.27 -0.70
C ARG A 42 4.72 -4.16 -1.57
N PHE A 43 5.78 -3.56 -1.05
CA PHE A 43 6.61 -2.59 -1.75
C PHE A 43 7.92 -3.26 -2.12
N GLU A 44 8.34 -3.10 -3.38
CA GLU A 44 9.59 -3.66 -3.88
C GLU A 44 10.34 -2.60 -4.69
N ARG A 45 11.62 -2.40 -4.37
CA ARG A 45 12.48 -1.48 -5.11
C ARG A 45 12.89 -2.15 -6.42
N VAL A 46 12.57 -1.50 -7.53
CA VAL A 46 12.95 -1.94 -8.88
C VAL A 46 13.71 -0.78 -9.55
N GLY A 47 15.04 -0.82 -9.43
CA GLY A 47 15.89 0.30 -9.83
C GLY A 47 15.65 1.54 -8.98
N GLU A 48 15.26 2.64 -9.61
CA GLU A 48 14.92 3.91 -8.94
C GLU A 48 13.44 3.99 -8.53
N GLU A 49 12.61 3.07 -8.99
CA GLU A 49 11.18 3.04 -8.72
C GLU A 49 10.81 2.08 -7.59
N VAL A 50 9.60 2.24 -7.06
CA VAL A 50 9.00 1.34 -6.09
C VAL A 50 7.73 0.77 -6.67
N ARG A 51 7.72 -0.56 -6.87
CA ARG A 51 6.53 -1.31 -7.25
C ARG A 51 5.66 -1.55 -6.03
N LEU A 52 4.35 -1.42 -6.19
CA LEU A 52 3.35 -1.77 -5.20
C LEU A 52 2.53 -2.96 -5.71
N ASP A 53 2.43 -4.00 -4.89
CA ASP A 53 1.44 -5.06 -5.05
C ASP A 53 0.52 -5.05 -3.82
N ALA A 54 -0.79 -5.06 -4.05
CA ALA A 54 -1.80 -5.02 -3.01
C ALA A 54 -2.70 -6.27 -3.08
N SER A 55 -2.98 -6.86 -1.91
CA SER A 55 -3.83 -8.04 -1.79
C SER A 55 -4.88 -7.80 -0.70
N VAL A 56 -6.12 -7.61 -1.12
CA VAL A 56 -7.26 -7.46 -0.19
C VAL A 56 -7.58 -8.84 0.37
N ARG A 57 -7.44 -8.99 1.69
CA ARG A 57 -7.73 -10.23 2.42
C ARG A 57 -9.21 -10.37 2.79
N HIS A 58 -9.86 -9.25 3.09
CA HIS A 58 -11.24 -9.20 3.53
C HIS A 58 -11.87 -7.83 3.23
N GLY A 59 -13.18 -7.82 2.97
CA GLY A 59 -13.95 -6.62 2.68
C GLY A 59 -13.69 -6.07 1.26
N ASP A 60 -14.36 -4.96 0.95
CA ASP A 60 -14.17 -4.26 -0.32
C ASP A 60 -13.24 -3.06 -0.10
N LEU A 61 -12.16 -3.00 -0.87
CA LEU A 61 -11.20 -1.89 -0.85
C LEU A 61 -10.61 -1.69 -2.24
N THR A 62 -10.68 -0.46 -2.74
CA THR A 62 -9.99 -0.05 -3.97
C THR A 62 -8.61 0.50 -3.61
N VAL A 63 -7.57 0.04 -4.31
CA VAL A 63 -6.20 0.55 -4.15
C VAL A 63 -5.80 1.30 -5.40
N GLU A 64 -5.42 2.56 -5.23
CA GLU A 64 -5.06 3.48 -6.32
C GLU A 64 -3.62 3.98 -6.12
N THR A 65 -2.83 3.97 -7.19
CA THR A 65 -1.51 4.61 -7.22
C THR A 65 -1.65 5.97 -7.91
N VAL A 66 -1.21 7.04 -7.24
CA VAL A 66 -1.40 8.43 -7.68
C VAL A 66 -0.06 9.18 -7.76
#